data_AF-A0A3M1G2I4-F1
#
_entry.id   AF-A0A3M1G2I4-F1
#
_cell.length_a   1.000
_cell.length_b   1.000
_cell.length_c   1.000
_cell.angle_alpha   90.00
_cell.angle_beta   90.00
_cell.angle_gamma   90.00
#
_symmetry.space_group_name_H-M   'P 1'
#
loop_
_entity.id
_entity.type
_entity.pdbx_description
1 polymer ?
#
loop_
_entity_poly.entity_id
_entity_poly.type
_entity_poly.pdbx_seq_one_letter_code
_entity_poly.pdbx_strand_id
1 'polypeptide(L)'
;MAVYETDPQENRWLQIARWFGTRFRPKLGWIAYLSCLFLMLLPAMGVREAGWVNVRRTNVTLEWIGPVGLTVTWWLLSRWRLFAGREPARPGWLRGIVAGGMILFWFLLAALTVTQTMVHWIPGPRSLLQGLRTGDWLSLWSGVLADWFSLAQRFTGWWQGVQEGGAIQDDLVFLTLSGIVIWLVASLTSWLALRGRSGLVVALPGLWLVGGIQFYGNQSRAPVIFALILAIALHTWLDQRRNEQRWQARHIDYNPALLLDRALATGFISLFVLLLAGVTPTVSIDRLAFAAYERLNTVYEPVENLGERLFPDLERPGGNRFGRIGSGLP
;
A
#
# COMPACT_ATOMS: atom_id res chain seq x y z
N MET A 1 -36.29 -12.81 17.65
CA MET A 1 -34.91 -12.58 18.11
C MET A 1 -34.59 -13.67 19.12
N ALA A 2 -33.80 -14.67 18.73
CA ALA A 2 -33.38 -15.70 19.66
C ALA A 2 -32.32 -15.10 20.61
N VAL A 3 -32.65 -15.04 21.90
CA VAL A 3 -31.69 -14.69 22.95
C VAL A 3 -30.75 -15.88 23.07
N TYR A 4 -29.53 -15.74 22.55
CA TYR A 4 -28.48 -16.73 22.80
C TYR A 4 -28.13 -16.63 24.28
N GLU A 5 -28.59 -17.61 25.07
CA GLU A 5 -28.14 -17.83 26.44
C GLU A 5 -26.63 -18.07 26.37
N THR A 6 -25.85 -17.09 26.81
CA THR A 6 -24.40 -17.14 26.74
C THR A 6 -23.90 -17.99 27.88
N ASP A 7 -23.23 -19.09 27.55
CA ASP A 7 -22.66 -20.02 28.52
C ASP A 7 -21.67 -19.25 29.42
N PRO A 8 -21.89 -19.16 30.74
CA PRO A 8 -21.11 -18.31 31.64
C PRO A 8 -19.64 -18.69 31.76
N GLN A 9 -19.22 -19.83 31.20
CA GLN A 9 -17.81 -20.25 31.08
C GLN A 9 -17.19 -20.01 29.69
N GLU A 10 -17.90 -19.40 28.75
CA GLU A 10 -17.34 -19.14 27.43
C GLU A 10 -16.13 -18.20 27.53
N ASN A 11 -14.96 -18.70 27.14
CA ASN A 11 -13.67 -18.01 27.22
C ASN A 11 -13.78 -16.59 26.65
N ARG A 12 -13.42 -15.57 27.46
CA ARG A 12 -13.42 -14.15 27.05
C ARG A 12 -12.70 -13.92 25.71
N TRP A 13 -11.68 -14.72 25.41
CA TRP A 13 -10.98 -14.67 24.12
C TRP A 13 -11.86 -15.07 22.93
N LEU A 14 -12.73 -16.06 23.08
CA LEU A 14 -13.70 -16.46 22.05
C LEU A 14 -14.76 -15.38 21.83
N GLN A 15 -15.22 -14.74 22.90
CA GLN A 15 -16.17 -13.62 22.79
C GLN A 15 -15.54 -12.43 22.06
N ILE A 16 -14.30 -12.07 22.39
CA ILE A 16 -13.55 -11.02 21.69
C ILE A 16 -13.32 -11.41 20.22
N ALA A 17 -12.95 -12.66 19.93
CA ALA A 17 -12.74 -13.15 18.57
C ALA A 17 -14.05 -13.15 17.74
N ARG A 18 -15.18 -13.56 18.33
CA ARG A 18 -16.51 -13.49 17.69
C ARG A 18 -16.96 -12.06 17.48
N TRP A 19 -16.76 -11.20 18.48
CA TRP A 19 -17.06 -9.78 18.36
C TRP A 19 -16.22 -9.13 17.25
N PHE A 20 -14.92 -9.45 17.19
CA PHE A 20 -14.04 -8.97 16.14
C PHE A 20 -14.46 -9.51 14.76
N GLY A 21 -14.74 -10.81 14.67
CA GLY A 21 -15.16 -11.48 13.45
C GLY A 21 -16.49 -10.97 12.90
N THR A 22 -17.45 -10.61 13.76
CA THR A 22 -18.74 -10.04 13.35
C THR A 22 -18.63 -8.55 13.03
N ARG A 23 -17.84 -7.79 13.80
CA ARG A 23 -17.73 -6.33 13.65
C ARG A 23 -16.80 -5.89 12.53
N PHE A 24 -15.73 -6.66 12.28
CA PHE A 24 -14.69 -6.34 11.30
C PHE A 24 -14.76 -7.21 10.05
N ARG A 25 -15.82 -8.01 9.84
CA ARG A 25 -15.95 -8.81 8.62
C ARG A 25 -15.85 -7.91 7.38
N PRO A 26 -14.78 -8.01 6.57
CA PRO A 26 -14.65 -7.18 5.38
C PRO A 26 -15.74 -7.56 4.38
N LYS A 27 -16.33 -6.54 3.72
CA LYS A 27 -17.47 -6.73 2.80
C LYS A 27 -17.18 -7.73 1.66
N LEU A 28 -15.93 -7.82 1.22
CA LEU A 28 -15.48 -8.73 0.15
C LEU A 28 -14.93 -10.08 0.67
N GLY A 29 -15.01 -10.31 1.98
CA GLY A 29 -14.42 -11.48 2.65
C GLY A 29 -12.95 -11.30 2.99
N TRP A 30 -12.48 -12.12 3.94
CA TRP A 30 -11.12 -12.03 4.49
C TRP A 30 -10.05 -12.32 3.43
N ILE A 31 -10.31 -13.24 2.49
CA ILE A 31 -9.36 -13.59 1.44
C ILE A 31 -9.04 -12.39 0.54
N ALA A 32 -10.05 -11.64 0.09
CA ALA A 32 -9.83 -10.44 -0.72
C ALA A 32 -9.02 -9.39 0.05
N TYR A 33 -9.38 -9.18 1.32
CA TYR A 33 -8.72 -8.21 2.19
C TYR A 33 -7.25 -8.57 2.44
N LEU A 34 -6.97 -9.82 2.84
CA LEU A 34 -5.61 -10.33 3.05
C LEU A 34 -4.78 -10.29 1.77
N SER A 35 -5.36 -10.66 0.63
CA SER A 35 -4.67 -10.57 -0.67
C SER A 35 -4.26 -9.14 -0.99
N CYS A 36 -5.12 -8.17 -0.71
CA CYS A 36 -4.78 -6.76 -0.89
C CYS A 36 -3.72 -6.29 0.13
N LEU A 37 -3.77 -6.76 1.40
CA LEU A 37 -2.75 -6.45 2.39
C LEU A 37 -1.37 -6.98 1.95
N PHE A 38 -1.29 -8.24 1.53
CA PHE A 38 -0.05 -8.81 1.00
C PHE A 38 0.44 -8.08 -0.24
N LEU A 39 -0.47 -7.72 -1.16
CA LEU A 39 -0.10 -6.95 -2.34
C LEU A 39 0.50 -5.58 -1.97
N MET A 40 0.01 -4.94 -0.91
CA MET A 40 0.53 -3.64 -0.43
C MET A 40 1.78 -3.75 0.45
N LEU A 41 2.21 -4.94 0.86
CA LEU A 41 3.52 -5.16 1.48
C LEU A 41 4.65 -5.12 0.44
N LEU A 42 4.38 -5.57 -0.78
CA LEU A 42 5.39 -5.78 -1.82
C LEU A 42 6.10 -4.50 -2.28
N PRO A 43 5.46 -3.32 -2.41
CA PRO A 43 6.18 -2.10 -2.75
C PRO A 43 7.28 -1.75 -1.75
N ALA A 44 7.00 -1.84 -0.44
CA ALA A 44 7.99 -1.54 0.58
C ALA A 44 9.14 -2.56 0.57
N MET A 45 8.83 -3.84 0.35
CA MET A 45 9.85 -4.88 0.14
C MET A 45 10.70 -4.59 -1.09
N GLY A 46 10.08 -4.16 -2.19
CA GLY A 46 10.77 -3.77 -3.42
C GLY A 46 11.70 -2.57 -3.22
N VAL A 47 11.30 -1.56 -2.44
CA VAL A 47 12.20 -0.42 -2.12
C VAL A 47 13.41 -0.90 -1.32
N ARG A 48 13.20 -1.83 -0.37
CA ARG A 48 14.28 -2.40 0.45
C ARG A 48 15.24 -3.28 -0.35
N GLU A 49 14.71 -4.12 -1.23
CA GLU A 49 15.50 -4.97 -2.12
C GLU A 49 16.21 -4.15 -3.22
N ALA A 50 15.69 -2.98 -3.59
CA ALA A 50 16.26 -2.14 -4.65
C ALA A 50 17.67 -1.63 -4.32
N GLY A 51 18.00 -1.60 -3.02
CA GLY A 51 19.25 -1.01 -2.54
C GLY A 51 19.33 0.50 -2.71
N TRP A 52 18.23 1.18 -3.06
CA TRP A 52 18.20 2.65 -3.24
C TRP A 52 18.60 3.41 -1.98
N VAL A 53 18.35 2.82 -0.82
CA VAL A 53 18.59 3.42 0.50
C VAL A 53 19.17 2.36 1.42
N ASN A 54 20.10 2.77 2.30
CA ASN A 54 20.65 1.88 3.32
C ASN A 54 19.66 1.70 4.49
N VAL A 55 18.62 0.89 4.26
CA VAL A 55 17.54 0.64 5.25
C VAL A 55 18.08 0.05 6.56
N ARG A 56 19.20 -0.69 6.52
CA ARG A 56 19.84 -1.24 7.73
C ARG A 56 20.33 -0.15 8.69
N ARG A 57 20.69 1.02 8.16
CA ARG A 57 21.17 2.14 8.97
C ARG A 57 20.03 2.96 9.58
N THR A 58 18.90 3.06 8.89
CA THR A 58 17.81 3.96 9.27
C THR A 58 16.76 3.31 10.18
N ASN A 59 16.76 1.98 10.34
CA ASN A 59 15.84 1.24 11.21
C ASN A 59 14.35 1.57 10.96
N VAL A 60 14.01 1.93 9.71
CA VAL A 60 12.68 2.36 9.28
C VAL A 60 11.82 1.14 8.92
N THR A 61 10.59 1.09 9.42
CA THR A 61 9.64 0.00 9.12
C THR A 61 8.66 0.39 8.02
N LEU A 62 9.17 0.56 6.79
CA LEU A 62 8.37 0.97 5.63
C LEU A 62 7.27 -0.06 5.29
N GLU A 63 7.46 -1.33 5.67
CA GLU A 63 6.57 -2.43 5.33
C GLU A 63 5.14 -2.25 5.84
N TRP A 64 4.94 -1.52 6.95
CA TRP A 64 3.61 -1.36 7.55
C TRP A 64 2.77 -0.26 6.91
N ILE A 65 3.36 0.67 6.17
CA ILE A 65 2.63 1.85 5.65
C ILE A 65 1.52 1.43 4.67
N GLY A 66 1.81 0.52 3.75
CA GLY A 66 0.84 -0.01 2.78
C GLY A 66 -0.34 -0.73 3.46
N PRO A 67 -0.09 -1.76 4.29
CA PRO A 67 -1.11 -2.45 5.07
C PRO A 67 -1.99 -1.52 5.92
N VAL A 68 -1.38 -0.58 6.65
CA VAL A 68 -2.13 0.37 7.50
C VAL A 68 -2.97 1.31 6.64
N GLY A 69 -2.40 1.90 5.58
CA GLY A 69 -3.13 2.78 4.67
C GLY A 69 -4.31 2.08 3.99
N LEU A 70 -4.12 0.81 3.59
CA LEU A 70 -5.21 -0.01 3.05
C LEU A 70 -6.31 -0.22 4.08
N THR A 71 -5.95 -0.62 5.31
CA THR A 71 -6.86 -0.92 6.42
C THR A 71 -7.69 0.30 6.80
N VAL A 72 -7.03 1.45 6.98
CA VAL A 72 -7.66 2.72 7.35
C VAL A 72 -8.65 3.16 6.28
N THR A 73 -8.22 3.17 5.01
CA THR A 73 -9.11 3.53 3.90
C THR A 73 -10.27 2.56 3.76
N TRP A 74 -10.02 1.26 3.94
CA TRP A 74 -11.05 0.23 3.85
C TRP A 74 -12.12 0.45 4.92
N TRP A 75 -11.68 0.70 6.16
CA TRP A 75 -12.55 0.95 7.29
C TRP A 75 -13.36 2.23 7.08
N LEU A 76 -12.71 3.35 6.74
CA LEU A 76 -13.39 4.64 6.52
C LEU A 76 -14.44 4.55 5.42
N LEU A 77 -14.09 4.00 4.25
CA LEU A 77 -15.03 3.86 3.14
C LEU A 77 -16.18 2.90 3.46
N SER A 78 -15.92 1.83 4.22
CA SER A 78 -16.97 0.91 4.65
C SER A 78 -18.01 1.58 5.55
N ARG A 79 -17.56 2.48 6.44
CA ARG A 79 -18.37 3.28 7.37
C ARG A 79 -19.11 4.40 6.67
N TRP A 80 -18.45 5.10 5.76
CA TRP A 80 -19.05 6.16 4.94
C TRP A 80 -20.29 5.67 4.21
N ARG A 81 -20.24 4.48 3.60
CA ARG A 81 -21.40 3.91 2.90
C ARG A 81 -22.58 3.59 3.81
N LEU A 82 -22.31 3.15 5.05
CA LEU A 82 -23.37 2.90 6.03
C LEU A 82 -24.03 4.21 6.46
N PHE A 83 -23.26 5.29 6.55
CA PHE A 83 -23.77 6.62 6.87
C PHE A 83 -24.56 7.23 5.71
N ALA A 84 -24.04 7.14 4.49
CA ALA A 84 -24.65 7.72 3.30
C ALA A 84 -25.94 6.99 2.88
N GLY A 85 -26.06 5.68 3.11
CA GLY A 85 -27.19 4.88 2.65
C GLY A 85 -28.38 4.80 3.60
N ARG A 86 -28.26 5.25 4.86
CA ARG A 86 -29.28 4.98 5.89
C ARG A 86 -30.37 6.03 6.06
N GLU A 87 -30.20 7.27 5.60
CA GLU A 87 -31.22 8.31 5.82
C GLU A 87 -31.36 9.29 4.64
N PRO A 88 -32.50 9.27 3.92
CA PRO A 88 -32.80 10.25 2.87
C PRO A 88 -33.04 11.68 3.42
N ALA A 89 -33.19 11.86 4.73
CA ALA A 89 -33.62 13.12 5.35
C ALA A 89 -32.49 14.05 5.84
N ARG A 90 -31.21 13.68 5.74
CA ARG A 90 -30.13 14.54 6.27
C ARG A 90 -29.80 15.68 5.29
N PRO A 91 -29.71 16.94 5.78
CA PRO A 91 -29.36 18.07 4.92
C PRO A 91 -27.95 17.92 4.34
N GLY A 92 -27.76 18.38 3.11
CA GLY A 92 -26.53 18.17 2.33
C GLY A 92 -25.25 18.68 3.01
N TRP A 93 -25.34 19.77 3.79
CA TRP A 93 -24.19 20.36 4.49
C TRP A 93 -23.60 19.42 5.55
N LEU A 94 -24.44 18.66 6.29
CA LEU A 94 -23.95 17.67 7.26
C LEU A 94 -23.17 16.55 6.58
N ARG A 95 -23.60 16.11 5.39
CA ARG A 95 -22.84 15.11 4.61
C ARG A 95 -21.47 15.67 4.22
N GLY A 96 -21.41 16.93 3.80
CA GLY A 96 -20.15 17.62 3.49
C GLY A 96 -19.19 17.67 4.69
N ILE A 97 -19.68 18.07 5.87
CA ILE A 97 -18.86 18.13 7.09
C ILE A 97 -18.33 16.74 7.47
N VAL A 98 -19.17 15.70 7.43
CA VAL A 98 -18.73 14.34 7.77
C VAL A 98 -17.72 13.82 6.73
N ALA A 99 -17.91 14.09 5.44
CA ALA A 99 -16.94 13.73 4.40
C ALA A 99 -15.61 14.44 4.63
N GLY A 100 -15.64 15.75 4.83
CA GLY A 100 -14.46 16.57 5.10
C GLY A 100 -13.72 16.10 6.34
N GLY A 101 -14.44 15.81 7.43
CA GLY A 101 -13.88 15.25 8.66
C GLY A 101 -13.23 13.88 8.45
N MET A 102 -13.83 12.99 7.66
CA MET A 102 -13.24 11.68 7.36
C MET A 102 -11.99 11.78 6.48
N ILE A 103 -11.98 12.71 5.51
CA ILE A 103 -10.81 12.98 4.67
C ILE A 103 -9.67 13.57 5.53
N LEU A 104 -9.98 14.56 6.37
CA LEU A 104 -9.01 15.13 7.31
C LEU A 104 -8.44 14.07 8.24
N PHE A 105 -9.30 13.24 8.83
CA PHE A 105 -8.89 12.13 9.69
C PHE A 105 -7.98 11.14 8.95
N TRP A 106 -8.27 10.85 7.68
CA TRP A 106 -7.41 10.01 6.84
C TRP A 106 -6.03 10.63 6.62
N PHE A 107 -5.94 11.93 6.33
CA PHE A 107 -4.66 12.63 6.19
C PHE A 107 -3.87 12.68 7.51
N LEU A 108 -4.56 12.90 8.64
CA LEU A 108 -3.93 12.90 9.96
C LEU A 108 -3.36 11.52 10.30
N LEU A 109 -4.09 10.44 10.02
CA LEU A 109 -3.58 9.08 10.20
C LEU A 109 -2.42 8.76 9.25
N ALA A 110 -2.45 9.28 8.02
CA ALA A 110 -1.33 9.15 7.08
C ALA A 110 -0.07 9.81 7.65
N ALA A 111 -0.18 11.08 8.06
CA ALA A 111 0.92 11.83 8.67
C ALA A 111 1.45 11.13 9.91
N LEU A 112 0.56 10.72 10.82
CA LEU A 112 0.90 9.98 12.04
C LEU A 112 1.66 8.68 11.73
N THR A 113 1.15 7.87 10.80
CA THR A 113 1.75 6.58 10.47
C THR A 113 3.10 6.76 9.81
N VAL A 114 3.19 7.64 8.81
CA VAL A 114 4.44 7.89 8.08
C VAL A 114 5.49 8.44 9.05
N THR A 115 5.22 9.51 9.81
CA THR A 115 6.23 10.07 10.72
C THR A 115 6.61 9.11 11.84
N GLN A 116 5.67 8.31 12.34
CA GLN A 116 5.98 7.27 13.33
C GLN A 116 6.91 6.20 12.77
N THR A 117 6.69 5.73 11.54
CA THR A 117 7.57 4.71 10.93
C THR A 117 8.97 5.22 10.61
N MET A 118 9.12 6.54 10.42
CA MET A 118 10.40 7.16 10.06
C MET A 118 11.25 7.50 11.28
N VAL A 119 10.63 8.05 12.33
CA VAL A 119 11.37 8.62 13.48
C VAL A 119 11.05 7.92 14.80
N HIS A 120 10.04 7.06 14.84
CA HIS A 120 9.64 6.32 16.05
C HIS A 120 9.33 7.21 17.27
N TRP A 121 8.83 8.42 17.03
CA TRP A 121 8.64 9.44 18.06
C TRP A 121 7.60 9.05 19.13
N ILE A 122 6.62 8.17 18.83
CA ILE A 122 5.73 7.62 19.86
C ILE A 122 6.56 6.68 20.74
N PRO A 123 6.68 6.98 22.05
CA PRO A 123 7.48 6.16 22.95
C PRO A 123 6.94 4.73 23.00
N GLY A 124 7.84 3.76 22.95
CA GLY A 124 7.47 2.36 23.08
C GLY A 124 6.84 2.06 24.45
N PRO A 125 6.11 0.94 24.60
CA PRO A 125 5.45 0.57 25.86
C PRO A 125 6.41 0.52 27.07
N ARG A 126 7.67 0.15 26.83
CA ARG A 126 8.72 0.14 27.86
C ARG A 126 9.06 1.55 28.36
N SER A 127 9.22 2.52 27.45
CA SER A 127 9.50 3.91 27.79
C SER A 127 8.33 4.56 28.51
N LEU A 128 7.09 4.28 28.09
CA LEU A 128 5.88 4.72 28.79
C LEU A 128 5.79 4.12 30.20
N LEU A 129 6.07 2.83 30.36
CA LEU A 129 6.09 2.17 31.67
C LEU A 129 7.20 2.73 32.58
N GLN A 130 8.35 3.07 32.00
CA GLN A 130 9.44 3.71 32.73
C GLN A 130 9.02 5.11 33.19
N GLY A 131 8.45 5.95 32.32
CA GLY A 131 7.93 7.27 32.67
C GLY A 131 6.82 7.21 33.73
N LEU A 132 5.94 6.20 33.67
CA LEU A 132 4.95 5.93 34.72
C LEU A 132 5.60 5.59 36.08
N ARG A 133 6.70 4.83 36.08
CA ARG A 133 7.38 4.41 37.31
C ARG A 133 8.27 5.49 37.90
N THR A 134 8.96 6.26 37.07
CA THR A 134 9.93 7.29 37.50
C THR A 134 9.31 8.66 37.64
N GLY A 135 8.12 8.89 37.07
CA GLY A 135 7.48 10.22 36.99
C GLY A 135 8.14 11.16 35.98
N ASP A 136 9.13 10.70 35.22
CA ASP A 136 9.91 11.52 34.29
C ASP A 136 9.23 11.67 32.92
N TRP A 137 8.06 12.30 32.92
CA TRP A 137 7.30 12.56 31.69
C TRP A 137 7.93 13.63 30.82
N LEU A 138 8.66 14.56 31.44
CA LEU A 138 9.27 15.68 30.73
C LEU A 138 10.36 15.20 29.77
N SER A 139 11.17 14.20 30.17
CA SER A 139 12.18 13.62 29.28
C SER A 139 11.59 12.85 28.10
N LEU A 140 10.46 12.17 28.29
CA LEU A 140 9.73 11.51 27.20
C LEU A 140 9.23 12.56 26.19
N TRP A 141 8.63 13.65 26.67
CA TRP A 141 8.12 14.71 25.80
C TRP A 141 9.23 15.48 25.08
N SER A 142 10.35 15.76 25.74
CA SER A 142 11.49 16.43 25.10
C SER A 142 12.11 15.55 24.00
N GLY A 143 12.16 14.23 24.21
CA GLY A 143 12.56 13.26 23.17
C GLY A 143 11.65 13.32 21.94
N VAL A 144 10.33 13.27 22.14
CA VAL A 144 9.35 13.38 21.05
C VAL A 144 9.54 14.68 20.26
N LEU A 145 9.72 15.82 20.95
CA LEU A 145 9.93 17.11 20.28
C LEU A 145 11.26 17.16 19.52
N ALA A 146 12.32 16.57 20.06
CA ALA A 146 13.62 16.49 19.40
C ALA A 146 13.55 15.66 18.11
N ASP A 147 12.82 14.53 18.14
CA ASP A 147 12.57 13.68 16.97
C ASP A 147 11.83 14.44 15.86
N TRP A 148 10.77 15.18 16.21
CA TRP A 148 10.03 16.01 15.26
C TRP A 148 10.88 17.14 14.69
N PHE A 149 11.69 17.81 15.52
CA PHE A 149 12.57 18.88 15.07
C PHE A 149 13.66 18.34 14.14
N SER A 150 14.24 17.18 14.44
CA SER A 150 15.20 16.50 13.57
C SER A 150 14.58 16.20 12.20
N LEU A 151 13.37 15.66 12.15
CA LEU A 151 12.65 15.43 10.90
C LEU A 151 12.46 16.71 10.09
N ALA A 152 12.00 17.79 10.75
CA ALA A 152 11.78 19.07 10.12
C ALA A 152 13.09 19.64 9.53
N GLN A 153 14.19 19.60 10.28
CA GLN A 153 15.49 20.07 9.82
C GLN A 153 15.99 19.31 8.58
N ARG A 154 15.84 17.98 8.55
CA ARG A 154 16.22 17.15 7.40
C ARG A 154 15.41 17.51 6.16
N PHE A 155 14.11 17.71 6.31
CA PHE A 155 13.24 18.17 5.22
C PHE A 155 13.58 19.58 4.74
N THR A 156 13.85 20.51 5.66
CA THR A 156 14.26 21.88 5.31
C THR A 156 15.58 21.90 4.57
N GLY A 157 16.59 21.16 5.05
CA GLY A 157 17.91 21.08 4.41
C GLY A 157 17.83 20.43 3.03
N TRP A 158 17.07 19.33 2.90
CA TRP A 158 16.79 18.72 1.60
C TRP A 158 16.13 19.72 0.65
N TRP A 159 15.07 20.40 1.08
CA TRP A 159 14.34 21.35 0.25
C TRP A 159 15.19 22.55 -0.20
N GLN A 160 16.05 23.07 0.69
CA GLN A 160 17.02 24.10 0.34
C GLN A 160 17.98 23.60 -0.75
N GLY A 161 18.52 22.38 -0.62
CA GLY A 161 19.36 21.79 -1.67
C GLY A 161 18.64 21.61 -3.02
N VAL A 162 17.35 21.24 -3.02
CA VAL A 162 16.53 21.17 -4.24
C VAL A 162 16.44 22.53 -4.94
N GLN A 163 16.29 23.61 -4.17
CA GLN A 163 16.25 24.99 -4.69
C GLN A 163 17.61 25.42 -5.25
N GLU A 164 18.71 24.99 -4.63
CA GLU A 164 20.09 25.27 -5.05
C GLU A 164 20.56 24.43 -6.26
N GLY A 165 19.72 23.50 -6.75
CA GLY A 165 19.98 22.73 -7.98
C GLY A 165 20.47 21.31 -7.77
N GLY A 166 20.54 20.84 -6.52
CA GLY A 166 20.86 19.45 -6.19
C GLY A 166 20.78 19.20 -4.69
N ALA A 167 19.86 18.35 -4.26
CA ALA A 167 19.72 18.02 -2.85
C ALA A 167 20.79 17.03 -2.37
N ILE A 168 21.27 17.20 -1.13
CA ILE A 168 22.02 16.14 -0.46
C ILE A 168 21.10 14.94 -0.29
N GLN A 169 21.56 13.74 -0.68
CA GLN A 169 20.78 12.53 -0.51
C GLN A 169 20.48 12.29 0.97
N ASP A 170 19.20 12.41 1.32
CA ASP A 170 18.69 12.07 2.63
C ASP A 170 17.75 10.87 2.52
N ASP A 171 18.28 9.72 2.95
CA ASP A 171 17.60 8.43 3.00
C ASP A 171 16.22 8.51 3.67
N LEU A 172 16.09 9.32 4.72
CA LEU A 172 14.86 9.41 5.49
C LEU A 172 13.81 10.26 4.76
N VAL A 173 14.23 11.32 4.09
CA VAL A 173 13.33 12.11 3.22
C VAL A 173 12.82 11.24 2.07
N PHE A 174 13.71 10.50 1.39
CA PHE A 174 13.32 9.57 0.32
C PHE A 174 12.32 8.51 0.80
N LEU A 175 12.60 7.86 1.93
CA LEU A 175 11.71 6.86 2.53
C LEU A 175 10.37 7.46 2.96
N THR A 176 10.36 8.70 3.44
CA THR A 176 9.13 9.42 3.79
C THR A 176 8.26 9.66 2.56
N LEU A 177 8.83 10.17 1.46
CA LEU A 177 8.09 10.38 0.21
C LEU A 177 7.59 9.05 -0.38
N SER A 178 8.43 8.00 -0.35
CA SER A 178 8.05 6.65 -0.76
C SER A 178 6.89 6.12 0.07
N GLY A 179 6.91 6.34 1.39
CA GLY A 179 5.83 5.99 2.30
C GLY A 179 4.51 6.70 1.95
N ILE A 180 4.55 7.99 1.63
CA ILE A 180 3.36 8.74 1.18
C ILE A 180 2.78 8.14 -0.11
N VAL A 181 3.63 7.81 -1.10
CA VAL A 181 3.19 7.17 -2.35
C VAL A 181 2.55 5.80 -2.07
N ILE A 182 3.19 4.97 -1.24
CA ILE A 182 2.65 3.66 -0.83
C ILE A 182 1.29 3.81 -0.14
N TRP A 183 1.15 4.78 0.76
CA TRP A 183 -0.12 5.06 1.45
C TRP A 183 -1.24 5.44 0.48
N LEU A 184 -0.94 6.29 -0.51
CA LEU A 184 -1.88 6.71 -1.55
C LEU A 184 -2.30 5.54 -2.44
N VAL A 185 -1.34 4.72 -2.88
CA VAL A 185 -1.58 3.52 -3.70
C VAL A 185 -2.41 2.47 -2.95
N ALA A 186 -2.12 2.26 -1.66
CA ALA A 186 -2.90 1.38 -0.79
C ALA A 186 -4.34 1.86 -0.61
N SER A 187 -4.50 3.17 -0.46
CA SER A 187 -5.82 3.81 -0.34
C SER A 187 -6.61 3.71 -1.64
N LEU A 188 -5.97 3.92 -2.80
CA LEU A 188 -6.58 3.73 -4.12
C LEU A 188 -7.02 2.27 -4.33
N THR A 189 -6.15 1.31 -3.99
CA THR A 189 -6.43 -0.14 -4.04
C THR A 189 -7.68 -0.48 -3.22
N SER A 190 -7.74 0.02 -1.97
CA SER A 190 -8.88 -0.17 -1.07
C SER A 190 -10.19 0.42 -1.64
N TRP A 191 -10.11 1.62 -2.21
CA TRP A 191 -11.25 2.29 -2.84
C TRP A 191 -11.76 1.53 -4.06
N LEU A 192 -10.87 1.05 -4.93
CA LEU A 192 -11.22 0.25 -6.10
C LEU A 192 -11.84 -1.10 -5.70
N ALA A 193 -11.28 -1.76 -4.67
CA ALA A 193 -11.82 -3.01 -4.12
C ALA A 193 -13.27 -2.81 -3.67
N LEU A 194 -13.50 -1.80 -2.84
CA LEU A 194 -14.84 -1.52 -2.32
C LEU A 194 -15.81 -1.07 -3.42
N ARG A 195 -15.36 -0.44 -4.52
CA ARG A 195 -16.22 -0.10 -5.66
C ARG A 195 -16.64 -1.32 -6.50
N GLY A 196 -16.21 -2.54 -6.16
CA GLY A 196 -16.62 -3.75 -6.86
C GLY A 196 -16.03 -3.83 -8.28
N ARG A 197 -14.81 -3.31 -8.48
CA ARG A 197 -14.05 -3.45 -9.74
C ARG A 197 -13.39 -4.83 -9.83
N SER A 198 -13.14 -5.34 -11.04
CA SER A 198 -12.47 -6.65 -11.22
C SER A 198 -11.16 -6.72 -10.44
N GLY A 199 -10.78 -7.89 -9.93
CA GLY A 199 -9.59 -7.98 -9.06
C GLY A 199 -8.29 -7.52 -9.74
N LEU A 200 -8.18 -7.62 -11.07
CA LEU A 200 -7.07 -7.04 -11.82
C LEU A 200 -7.03 -5.50 -11.72
N VAL A 201 -8.17 -4.84 -11.85
CA VAL A 201 -8.26 -3.38 -11.69
C VAL A 201 -7.93 -2.98 -10.24
N VAL A 202 -8.35 -3.80 -9.27
CA VAL A 202 -8.00 -3.59 -7.85
C VAL A 202 -6.50 -3.73 -7.62
N ALA A 203 -5.86 -4.72 -8.23
CA ALA A 203 -4.43 -4.98 -8.07
C ALA A 203 -3.54 -4.01 -8.87
N LEU A 204 -4.07 -3.34 -9.89
CA LEU A 204 -3.33 -2.50 -10.83
C LEU A 204 -2.44 -1.44 -10.14
N PRO A 205 -2.90 -0.68 -9.13
CA PRO A 205 -2.04 0.31 -8.47
C PRO A 205 -0.83 -0.32 -7.77
N GLY A 206 -1.04 -1.46 -7.11
CA GLY A 206 0.05 -2.22 -6.48
C GLY A 206 1.03 -2.79 -7.50
N LEU A 207 0.51 -3.41 -8.57
CA LEU A 207 1.32 -3.93 -9.67
C LEU A 207 2.13 -2.82 -10.36
N TRP A 208 1.52 -1.66 -10.58
CA TRP A 208 2.19 -0.50 -11.16
C TRP A 208 3.35 -0.04 -10.28
N LEU A 209 3.14 0.05 -8.97
CA LEU A 209 4.18 0.50 -8.04
C LEU A 209 5.32 -0.52 -7.93
N VAL A 210 5.00 -1.81 -7.73
CA VAL A 210 6.01 -2.89 -7.67
C VAL A 210 6.76 -3.02 -9.00
N GLY A 211 6.04 -2.95 -10.12
CA GLY A 211 6.63 -2.99 -11.46
C GLY A 211 7.54 -1.80 -11.73
N GLY A 212 7.15 -0.59 -11.31
CA GLY A 212 8.00 0.60 -11.39
C GLY A 212 9.27 0.47 -10.56
N ILE A 213 9.15 0.00 -9.32
CA ILE A 213 10.31 -0.22 -8.43
C ILE A 213 11.24 -1.29 -9.02
N GLN A 214 10.70 -2.36 -9.59
CA GLN A 214 11.48 -3.40 -10.26
C GLN A 214 12.15 -2.89 -11.54
N PHE A 215 11.48 -2.02 -12.29
CA PHE A 215 12.02 -1.48 -13.53
C PHE A 215 13.25 -0.60 -13.27
N TYR A 216 13.24 0.17 -12.18
CA TYR A 216 14.33 1.06 -11.80
C TYR A 216 15.35 0.44 -10.84
N GLY A 217 15.09 -0.76 -10.32
CA GLY A 217 15.98 -1.49 -9.41
C GLY A 217 16.60 -2.72 -10.08
N ASN A 218 17.85 -3.04 -9.77
CA ASN A 218 18.51 -4.24 -10.29
C ASN A 218 18.40 -5.40 -9.27
N GLN A 219 17.17 -5.86 -9.06
CA GLN A 219 16.81 -6.72 -7.92
C GLN A 219 16.01 -7.95 -8.33
N SER A 220 15.74 -8.80 -7.34
CA SER A 220 15.04 -10.07 -7.55
C SER A 220 13.67 -9.84 -8.21
N ARG A 221 13.30 -10.68 -9.19
CA ARG A 221 11.96 -10.60 -9.81
C ARG A 221 10.84 -11.11 -8.89
N ALA A 222 11.19 -11.55 -7.68
CA ALA A 222 10.26 -12.24 -6.78
C ALA A 222 9.07 -11.35 -6.35
N PRO A 223 9.24 -10.07 -5.94
CA PRO A 223 8.12 -9.23 -5.56
C PRO A 223 7.10 -9.05 -6.69
N VAL A 224 7.56 -8.88 -7.94
CA VAL A 224 6.66 -8.78 -9.11
C VAL A 224 5.91 -10.09 -9.34
N ILE A 225 6.59 -11.24 -9.28
CA ILE A 225 5.96 -12.56 -9.45
C ILE A 225 4.91 -12.78 -8.36
N PHE A 226 5.23 -12.51 -7.10
CA PHE A 226 4.26 -12.60 -5.99
C PHE A 226 3.09 -11.64 -6.18
N ALA A 227 3.33 -10.40 -6.64
CA ALA A 227 2.28 -9.44 -6.92
C ALA A 227 1.32 -9.94 -8.01
N LEU A 228 1.85 -10.56 -9.07
CA LEU A 228 1.05 -11.16 -10.14
C LEU A 228 0.21 -12.34 -9.64
N ILE A 229 0.80 -13.24 -8.85
CA ILE A 229 0.07 -14.37 -8.24
C ILE A 229 -1.08 -13.84 -7.38
N LEU A 230 -0.83 -12.84 -6.53
CA LEU A 230 -1.85 -12.21 -5.70
C LEU A 230 -2.93 -11.50 -6.53
N ALA A 231 -2.56 -10.83 -7.61
CA ALA A 231 -3.50 -10.16 -8.51
C ALA A 231 -4.45 -11.15 -9.19
N ILE A 232 -3.92 -12.28 -9.65
CA ILE A 232 -4.72 -13.33 -10.27
C ILE A 232 -5.62 -14.01 -9.22
N ALA A 233 -5.09 -14.36 -8.06
CA ALA A 233 -5.88 -14.91 -6.96
C ALA A 233 -7.02 -13.98 -6.55
N LEU A 234 -6.73 -12.67 -6.42
CA LEU A 234 -7.71 -11.65 -6.11
C LEU A 234 -8.77 -11.51 -7.22
N HIS A 235 -8.37 -11.58 -8.48
CA HIS A 235 -9.28 -11.57 -9.63
C HIS A 235 -10.25 -12.74 -9.60
N THR A 236 -9.73 -13.97 -9.48
CA THR A 236 -10.53 -15.19 -9.42
C THR A 236 -11.51 -15.16 -8.26
N TRP A 237 -11.05 -14.76 -7.08
CA TRP A 237 -11.90 -14.67 -5.89
C TRP A 237 -13.03 -13.64 -6.05
N LEU A 238 -12.72 -12.44 -6.52
CA LEU A 238 -13.72 -11.38 -6.68
C LEU A 238 -14.70 -11.68 -7.82
N ASP A 239 -14.26 -12.31 -8.90
CA ASP A 239 -15.16 -12.68 -9.99
C ASP A 239 -16.12 -13.79 -9.56
N GLN A 240 -15.61 -14.80 -8.87
CA GLN A 240 -16.43 -15.85 -8.30
C GLN A 240 -17.50 -15.31 -7.36
N ARG A 241 -17.14 -14.39 -6.45
CA ARG A 241 -18.10 -13.75 -5.54
C ARG A 241 -19.21 -13.01 -6.30
N ARG A 242 -18.89 -12.38 -7.43
CA ARG A 242 -19.91 -11.75 -8.28
C ARG A 242 -20.82 -12.77 -8.92
N ASN A 243 -20.29 -13.89 -9.38
CA ASN A 243 -21.08 -14.95 -10.00
C ASN A 243 -22.01 -15.60 -8.97
N GLU A 244 -21.52 -15.89 -7.76
CA GLU A 244 -22.36 -16.35 -6.64
C GLU A 244 -23.51 -15.38 -6.34
N GLN A 245 -23.22 -14.08 -6.25
CA GLN A 245 -24.24 -13.06 -6.01
C GLN A 245 -25.27 -13.00 -7.15
N ARG A 246 -24.82 -13.12 -8.41
CA ARG A 246 -25.72 -13.15 -9.58
C ARG A 246 -26.58 -14.40 -9.62
N TRP A 247 -26.03 -15.57 -9.31
CA TRP A 247 -26.78 -16.83 -9.24
C TRP A 247 -27.79 -16.82 -8.12
N GLN A 248 -27.40 -16.34 -6.93
CA GLN A 248 -28.32 -16.15 -5.80
C GLN A 248 -29.46 -15.18 -6.16
N ALA A 249 -29.16 -14.06 -6.81
CA ALA A 249 -30.19 -13.13 -7.26
C ALA A 249 -31.14 -13.74 -8.32
N ARG A 250 -30.68 -14.74 -9.07
CA ARG A 250 -31.46 -15.46 -10.09
C ARG A 250 -32.05 -16.78 -9.58
N HIS A 251 -31.86 -17.12 -8.31
CA HIS A 251 -32.28 -18.40 -7.72
C HIS A 251 -31.74 -19.62 -8.49
N ILE A 252 -30.52 -19.52 -9.01
CA ILE A 252 -29.82 -20.62 -9.70
C ILE A 252 -28.98 -21.35 -8.66
N ASP A 253 -29.27 -22.63 -8.46
CA ASP A 253 -28.44 -23.51 -7.64
C ASP A 253 -27.08 -23.71 -8.31
N TYR A 254 -26.00 -23.70 -7.52
CA TYR A 254 -24.65 -23.89 -8.00
C TYR A 254 -23.89 -24.91 -7.16
N ASN A 255 -23.08 -25.73 -7.83
CA ASN A 255 -22.24 -26.71 -7.16
C ASN A 255 -21.01 -26.01 -6.55
N PRO A 256 -20.74 -26.13 -5.22
CA PRO A 256 -19.55 -25.56 -4.60
C PRO A 256 -18.24 -26.10 -5.18
N ALA A 257 -18.24 -27.31 -5.78
CA ALA A 257 -17.07 -27.88 -6.46
C ALA A 257 -16.56 -27.01 -7.63
N LEU A 258 -17.44 -26.21 -8.24
CA LEU A 258 -17.08 -25.28 -9.32
C LEU A 258 -16.00 -24.26 -8.89
N LEU A 259 -15.93 -23.94 -7.60
CA LEU A 259 -14.87 -23.11 -7.03
C LEU A 259 -13.50 -23.72 -7.23
N LEU A 260 -13.38 -25.02 -6.94
CA LEU A 260 -12.14 -25.76 -7.04
C LEU A 260 -11.73 -25.91 -8.50
N ASP A 261 -12.67 -26.29 -9.37
CA ASP A 261 -12.42 -26.44 -10.81
C ASP A 261 -11.90 -25.13 -11.41
N ARG A 262 -12.54 -24.00 -11.04
CA ARG A 262 -12.13 -22.69 -11.52
C ARG A 262 -10.79 -22.24 -10.94
N ALA A 263 -10.54 -22.52 -9.66
CA ALA A 263 -9.25 -22.22 -9.03
C ALA A 263 -8.12 -23.03 -9.68
N LEU A 264 -8.34 -24.30 -9.97
CA LEU A 264 -7.39 -25.18 -10.67
C LEU A 264 -7.15 -24.70 -12.10
N ALA A 265 -8.21 -24.42 -12.87
CA ALA A 265 -8.09 -23.91 -14.24
C ALA A 265 -7.34 -22.57 -14.30
N THR A 266 -7.69 -21.63 -13.41
CA THR A 266 -7.01 -20.33 -13.35
C THR A 266 -5.58 -20.48 -12.87
N GLY A 267 -5.33 -21.35 -11.89
CA GLY A 267 -3.99 -21.67 -11.40
C GLY A 267 -3.11 -22.27 -12.51
N PHE A 268 -3.64 -23.20 -13.29
CA PHE A 268 -2.94 -23.82 -14.41
C PHE A 268 -2.62 -22.81 -15.51
N ILE A 269 -3.58 -21.97 -15.92
CA ILE A 269 -3.35 -20.89 -16.89
C ILE A 269 -2.29 -19.90 -16.36
N SER A 270 -2.36 -19.54 -15.08
CA SER A 270 -1.39 -18.62 -14.46
C SER A 270 0.01 -19.20 -14.44
N LEU A 271 0.14 -20.47 -14.03
CA LEU A 271 1.40 -21.19 -14.04
C LEU A 271 1.96 -21.29 -15.46
N PHE A 272 1.11 -21.61 -16.43
CA PHE A 272 1.49 -21.67 -17.85
C PHE A 272 1.97 -20.31 -18.37
N VAL A 273 1.29 -19.22 -18.04
CA VAL A 273 1.72 -17.84 -18.40
C VAL A 273 3.04 -17.48 -17.72
N LEU A 274 3.25 -17.86 -16.45
CA LEU A 274 4.51 -17.62 -15.75
C LEU A 274 5.66 -18.44 -16.33
N LEU A 275 5.41 -19.70 -16.70
CA LEU A 275 6.40 -20.55 -17.37
C LEU A 275 6.74 -19.99 -18.75
N LEU A 276 5.74 -19.58 -19.53
CA LEU A 276 5.96 -18.88 -20.79
C LEU A 276 6.76 -17.61 -20.59
N ALA A 277 6.44 -16.79 -19.60
CA ALA A 277 7.20 -15.57 -19.30
C ALA A 277 8.66 -15.86 -18.90
N GLY A 278 8.93 -17.00 -18.25
CA GLY A 278 10.28 -17.44 -17.90
C GLY A 278 11.09 -17.95 -19.09
N VAL A 279 10.43 -18.58 -20.09
CA VAL A 279 11.07 -19.13 -21.30
C VAL A 279 11.12 -18.11 -22.43
N THR A 280 10.21 -17.14 -22.43
CA THR A 280 10.17 -16.07 -23.44
C THR A 280 11.46 -15.28 -23.29
N PRO A 281 12.32 -15.23 -24.34
CA PRO A 281 13.50 -14.40 -24.29
C PRO A 281 13.04 -12.97 -24.00
N THR A 282 13.82 -12.23 -23.21
CA THR A 282 13.62 -10.79 -23.06
C THR A 282 13.80 -10.16 -24.44
N VAL A 283 12.72 -10.07 -25.21
CA VAL A 283 12.70 -9.34 -26.47
C VAL A 283 12.97 -7.91 -26.05
N SER A 284 14.16 -7.42 -26.34
CA SER A 284 14.51 -6.04 -26.10
C SER A 284 13.62 -5.23 -27.03
N ILE A 285 12.53 -4.70 -26.49
CA ILE A 285 11.57 -3.93 -27.26
C ILE A 285 12.14 -2.52 -27.46
N ASP A 286 13.43 -2.41 -27.77
CA ASP A 286 14.17 -1.16 -27.77
C ASP A 286 13.52 -0.19 -28.74
N ARG A 287 13.08 -0.67 -29.91
CA ARG A 287 12.37 0.16 -30.90
C ARG A 287 11.04 0.72 -30.39
N LEU A 288 10.26 -0.07 -29.65
CA LEU A 288 8.97 0.40 -29.12
C LEU A 288 9.19 1.27 -27.89
N ALA A 289 10.20 0.97 -27.07
CA ALA A 289 10.62 1.78 -25.94
C ALA A 289 11.13 3.14 -26.41
N PHE A 290 12.00 3.19 -27.43
CA PHE A 290 12.45 4.43 -28.07
C PHE A 290 11.30 5.21 -28.68
N ALA A 291 10.40 4.56 -29.45
CA ALA A 291 9.26 5.24 -30.04
C ALA A 291 8.27 5.79 -28.98
N ALA A 292 8.05 5.05 -27.90
CA ALA A 292 7.24 5.52 -26.77
C ALA A 292 7.94 6.65 -26.02
N TYR A 293 9.26 6.55 -25.83
CA TYR A 293 10.08 7.54 -25.14
C TYR A 293 10.10 8.85 -25.93
N GLU A 294 10.37 8.81 -27.23
CA GLU A 294 10.39 9.98 -28.10
C GLU A 294 9.04 10.71 -28.07
N ARG A 295 7.93 9.95 -28.08
CA ARG A 295 6.58 10.51 -27.98
C ARG A 295 6.26 11.12 -26.61
N LEU A 296 6.89 10.63 -25.55
CA LEU A 296 6.67 11.06 -24.17
C LEU A 296 7.81 11.95 -23.64
N ASN A 297 8.80 12.27 -24.47
CA ASN A 297 10.02 12.94 -24.03
C ASN A 297 9.72 14.31 -23.40
N THR A 298 8.74 15.04 -23.94
CA THR A 298 8.28 16.33 -23.41
C THR A 298 7.72 16.24 -21.99
N VAL A 299 7.23 15.06 -21.59
CA VAL A 299 6.72 14.78 -20.24
C VAL A 299 7.80 14.15 -19.37
N TYR A 300 8.67 13.32 -19.93
CA TYR A 300 9.73 12.64 -19.20
C TYR A 300 10.87 13.57 -18.80
N GLU A 301 11.34 14.43 -19.70
CA GLU A 301 12.50 15.30 -19.45
C GLU A 301 12.31 16.20 -18.22
N PRO A 302 11.16 16.88 -18.01
CA PRO A 302 10.94 17.65 -16.79
C PRO A 302 10.89 16.78 -15.52
N VAL A 303 10.34 15.57 -15.61
CA VAL A 303 10.24 14.63 -14.48
C VAL A 303 11.60 14.05 -14.12
N GLU A 304 12.43 13.77 -15.12
CA GLU A 304 13.79 13.26 -14.97
C GLU A 304 14.69 14.35 -14.38
N ASN A 305 14.66 15.57 -14.92
CA ASN A 305 15.37 16.73 -14.36
C ASN A 305 14.93 17.02 -12.91
N LEU A 306 13.63 16.90 -12.61
CA LEU A 306 13.13 17.02 -11.25
C LEU A 306 13.66 15.88 -10.37
N GLY A 307 13.66 14.64 -10.85
CA GLY A 307 14.22 13.48 -10.16
C GLY A 307 15.69 13.65 -9.81
N GLU A 308 16.51 14.07 -10.77
CA GLU A 308 17.94 14.36 -10.58
C GLU A 308 18.17 15.47 -9.56
N ARG A 309 17.34 16.53 -9.57
CA ARG A 309 17.43 17.62 -8.59
C ARG A 309 17.03 17.18 -7.18
N LEU A 310 15.98 16.35 -7.08
CA LEU A 310 15.46 15.88 -5.81
C LEU A 310 16.38 14.84 -5.16
N PHE A 311 17.03 14.01 -5.97
CA PHE A 311 17.81 12.85 -5.53
C PHE A 311 19.00 12.54 -6.46
N PRO A 312 20.03 13.40 -6.51
CA PRO A 312 21.14 13.28 -7.48
C PRO A 312 22.02 12.03 -7.28
N ASP A 313 22.12 11.55 -6.04
CA ASP A 313 23.02 10.45 -5.67
C ASP A 313 22.32 9.08 -5.55
N LEU A 314 21.05 8.95 -5.98
CA LEU A 314 20.40 7.63 -6.04
C LEU A 314 21.21 6.69 -6.95
N GLU A 315 21.91 5.74 -6.35
CA GLU A 315 22.72 4.77 -7.06
C GLU A 315 21.82 3.75 -7.77
N ARG A 316 21.98 3.56 -9.09
CA ARG A 316 21.55 2.31 -9.72
C ARG A 316 22.60 1.23 -9.45
N PRO A 317 22.21 -0.02 -9.13
CA PRO A 317 23.18 -1.10 -9.02
C PRO A 317 23.73 -1.41 -10.41
N GLY A 318 24.88 -0.82 -10.72
CA GLY A 318 25.48 -0.73 -12.06
C GLY A 318 26.33 0.53 -12.30
N GLY A 319 26.32 1.51 -11.39
CA GLY A 319 27.19 2.70 -11.45
C GLY A 319 26.67 3.87 -12.29
N ASN A 320 25.50 3.71 -12.93
CA ASN A 320 24.85 4.79 -13.69
C ASN A 320 23.89 5.60 -12.79
N ARG A 321 23.99 6.93 -12.84
CA ARG A 321 23.14 7.86 -12.06
C ARG A 321 21.66 7.77 -12.46
N PHE A 322 20.77 8.00 -11.48
CA PHE A 322 19.31 8.00 -11.63
C PHE A 322 18.84 9.24 -12.41
N GLY A 323 19.05 9.26 -13.74
CA GLY A 323 18.71 10.48 -14.50
C GLY A 323 18.96 10.47 -16.01
N ARG A 324 19.33 9.32 -16.58
CA ARG A 324 19.21 9.12 -18.03
C ARG A 324 18.54 7.79 -18.30
N ILE A 325 17.22 7.80 -18.47
CA ILE A 325 16.43 6.69 -19.01
C ILE A 325 17.03 6.26 -20.37
N GLY A 326 17.55 7.22 -21.16
CA GLY A 326 18.26 6.95 -22.40
C GLY A 326 19.67 6.34 -22.27
N SER A 327 20.31 6.35 -21.10
CA SER A 327 21.66 5.78 -20.90
C SER A 327 21.67 4.30 -20.47
N GLY A 328 20.50 3.77 -20.11
CA GLY A 328 20.32 2.38 -19.68
C GLY A 328 19.59 1.52 -20.72
N LEU A 329 19.23 2.09 -21.87
CA LEU A 329 18.94 1.31 -23.07
C LEU A 329 20.31 0.91 -23.66
N PRO A 330 20.53 -0.38 -24.00
CA PRO A 330 21.76 -0.81 -24.65
C PRO A 330 22.05 -0.05 -25.95
#